data_AF-A0A836QQI3-F1
#
_entry.id   AF-A0A836QQI3-F1
#
_cell.length_a   1.000
_cell.length_b   1.000
_cell.length_c   1.000
_cell.angle_alpha   90.00
_cell.angle_beta   90.00
_cell.angle_gamma   90.00
#
_symmetry.space_group_name_H-M   'P 1'
#
loop_
_entity.id
_entity.type
_entity.pdbx_description
1 polymer ?
#
loop_
_entity_poly.entity_id
_entity_poly.type
_entity_poly.pdbx_seq_one_letter_code
_entity_poly.pdbx_strand_id
1 'polypeptide(L)' 'MTKVNDQTSYLDYNASAPLRPAVAEAMKNTMLLAGNPSSVHTYGRFARKQID' A
#
# COMPACT_ATOMS: atom_id res chain seq x y z
N MET A 1 1.87 -20.36 -36.68
CA MET A 1 1.26 -20.56 -35.35
C MET A 1 1.17 -19.20 -34.68
N THR A 2 0.05 -18.51 -34.88
CA THR A 2 -0.14 -17.12 -34.44
C THR A 2 -0.34 -17.11 -32.93
N LYS A 3 0.52 -16.39 -32.19
CA LYS A 3 0.35 -16.19 -30.75
C LYS A 3 -0.99 -15.52 -30.51
N VAL A 4 -1.92 -16.22 -29.85
CA VAL A 4 -3.07 -15.58 -29.22
C VAL A 4 -2.50 -14.65 -28.14
N ASN A 5 -2.84 -13.37 -28.20
CA ASN A 5 -2.43 -12.40 -27.19
C ASN A 5 -3.24 -12.71 -25.93
N ASP A 6 -2.64 -13.43 -24.99
CA ASP A 6 -3.31 -13.94 -23.78
C ASP A 6 -3.38 -12.88 -22.68
N GLN A 7 -3.83 -11.66 -23.05
CA GLN A 7 -4.01 -10.57 -22.10
C GLN A 7 -5.38 -10.69 -21.42
N THR A 8 -5.36 -11.19 -20.18
CA THR A 8 -6.53 -11.19 -19.31
C THR A 8 -6.84 -9.76 -18.83
N SER A 9 -8.10 -9.34 -18.99
CA SER A 9 -8.59 -8.05 -18.48
C SER A 9 -9.41 -8.27 -17.22
N TYR A 10 -9.15 -7.49 -16.17
CA TYR A 10 -9.91 -7.53 -14.93
C TYR A 10 -11.15 -6.63 -15.04
N LEU A 11 -12.35 -7.20 -14.89
CA LEU A 11 -13.63 -6.53 -15.14
C LEU A 11 -14.56 -6.49 -13.91
N ASP A 12 -14.03 -6.68 -12.71
CA ASP A 12 -14.82 -6.69 -11.46
C ASP A 12 -14.32 -5.66 -10.44
N TYR A 13 -14.13 -4.41 -10.89
CA TYR A 13 -13.65 -3.32 -10.03
C TYR A 13 -14.65 -2.95 -8.90
N ASN A 14 -15.90 -3.40 -9.01
CA ASN A 14 -16.92 -3.19 -7.99
C ASN A 14 -16.72 -4.09 -6.76
N ALA A 15 -16.16 -5.30 -6.93
CA ALA A 15 -15.84 -6.18 -5.82
C ALA A 15 -14.57 -5.71 -5.07
N SER A 16 -13.52 -5.36 -5.81
CA SER A 16 -12.28 -4.80 -5.27
C SER A 16 -11.43 -4.19 -6.38
N ALA A 17 -10.30 -3.60 -6.01
CA ALA A 17 -9.38 -2.96 -6.93
C ALA A 17 -7.95 -3.48 -6.77
N PRO A 18 -7.18 -3.65 -7.86
CA PRO A 18 -5.75 -3.89 -7.75
C PRO A 18 -5.05 -2.77 -6.96
N LEU A 19 -4.17 -3.17 -6.04
CA LEU A 19 -3.37 -2.22 -5.28
C LEU A 19 -2.46 -1.42 -6.22
N ARG A 20 -2.53 -0.09 -6.15
CA ARG A 20 -1.64 0.78 -6.94
C ARG A 20 -0.19 0.59 -6.46
N PRO A 21 0.80 0.46 -7.37
CA PRO A 21 2.20 0.25 -6.99
C PRO A 21 2.75 1.28 -5.99
N ALA A 22 2.42 2.57 -6.20
CA ALA A 22 2.82 3.64 -5.27
C ALA A 22 2.26 3.45 -3.85
N VAL A 23 1.05 2.91 -3.72
CA VAL A 23 0.46 2.61 -2.40
C VAL A 23 1.17 1.40 -1.77
N ALA A 24 1.48 0.37 -2.56
CA ALA A 24 2.25 -0.77 -2.08
C ALA A 24 3.61 -0.36 -1.52
N GLU A 25 4.32 0.54 -2.21
CA GLU A 25 5.61 1.07 -1.78
C GLU A 25 5.50 1.91 -0.49
N ALA A 26 4.54 2.83 -0.43
CA ALA A 26 4.29 3.63 0.77
C ALA A 26 3.99 2.74 1.98
N MET A 27 3.07 1.78 1.83
CA MET A 27 2.70 0.84 2.89
C MET A 27 3.88 0.00 3.35
N LYS A 28 4.70 -0.53 2.43
CA LYS A 28 5.91 -1.30 2.76
C LYS A 28 6.87 -0.48 3.61
N ASN A 29 7.11 0.78 3.25
CA ASN A 29 7.99 1.67 4.00
C ASN A 29 7.43 1.95 5.39
N THR A 30 6.13 2.23 5.50
CA THR A 30 5.46 2.49 6.78
C THR A 30 5.45 1.27 7.70
N MET A 31 5.24 0.06 7.16
CA MET A 31 5.18 -1.19 7.94
C MET A 31 6.49 -1.55 8.66
N LEU A 32 7.63 -1.03 8.19
CA LEU A 32 8.94 -1.24 8.83
C LEU A 32 9.21 -0.27 9.98
N LEU A 33 8.36 0.74 10.18
CA LEU A 33 8.51 1.72 11.26
C LEU A 33 7.98 1.16 12.57
N ALA A 34 8.70 1.44 13.66
CA ALA A 34 8.27 1.12 15.01
C ALA A 34 7.52 2.29 15.67
N GLY A 35 6.57 1.97 16.53
CA GLY A 35 5.83 2.93 17.34
C GLY A 35 4.35 3.02 16.97
N ASN A 36 3.54 3.48 17.93
CA ASN A 36 2.12 3.73 17.72
C ASN A 36 1.89 5.23 17.48
N PRO A 37 1.40 5.67 16.31
CA PRO A 37 1.11 7.07 16.02
C PRO A 37 0.14 7.76 16.98
N SER A 38 -0.65 7.01 17.76
CA SER A 38 -1.53 7.59 18.78
C SER A 38 -0.85 7.81 20.14
N SER A 39 0.37 7.31 20.34
CA SER A 39 1.12 7.49 21.58
C SER A 39 1.75 8.88 21.68
N VAL A 40 1.71 9.48 22.87
CA VAL A 40 2.27 10.82 23.12
C VAL A 40 3.78 10.84 23.37
N HIS A 41 4.41 9.70 23.63
CA HIS A 41 5.86 9.61 23.87
C HIS A 41 6.66 9.78 22.56
N THR A 42 7.98 9.98 22.66
CA THR A 42 8.86 10.34 21.53
C THR A 42 8.70 9.42 20.31
N TYR A 43 8.74 8.10 20.49
CA TYR A 43 8.56 7.15 19.38
C TYR A 43 7.18 7.22 18.71
N GLY A 44 6.12 7.50 19.47
CA GLY A 44 4.77 7.64 18.91
C GLY A 44 4.63 8.92 18.08
N ARG A 45 5.17 10.04 18.57
CA ARG A 45 5.24 11.30 17.81
C ARG A 45 6.10 11.18 16.55
N PHE A 46 7.16 10.38 16.59
CA PHE A 46 7.96 10.08 15.40
C PHE A 46 7.16 9.29 14.37
N ALA A 47 6.47 8.21 14.77
CA ALA A 47 5.61 7.43 13.88
C ALA A 47 4.48 8.29 13.28
N ARG A 48 3.87 9.18 14.07
CA ARG A 48 2.82 10.10 13.61
C ARG A 48 3.27 11.01 12.47
N LYS A 49 4.50 11.56 12.56
CA LYS A 49 5.09 12.41 11.50
C LYS A 49 5.31 11.69 10.16
N GLN A 50 5.24 10.36 10.14
CA GLN A 50 5.41 9.58 8.91
C GLN A 50 4.09 9.35 8.17
N ILE A 51 2.94 9.62 8.81
CA ILE A 51 1.61 9.34 8.28
C ILE A 51 0.66 10.56 8.26
N ASP A 52 1.01 11.65 8.93
CA ASP A 52 0.37 12.98 8.79
C ASP A 52 0.89 13.71 7.55
#